data_AF-A0A0J8SSK4-F1
#
_entry.id   AF-A0A0J8SSK4-F1
#
_cell.length_a   1.000
_cell.length_b   1.000
_cell.length_c   1.000
_cell.angle_alpha   90.00
_cell.angle_beta   90.00
_cell.angle_gamma   90.00
#
_symmetry.space_group_name_H-M   'P 1'
#
loop_
_entity.id
_entity.type
_entity.pdbx_description
1 polymer ?
#
loop_
_entity_poly.entity_id
_entity_poly.type
_entity_poly.pdbx_seq_one_letter_code
_entity_poly.pdbx_strand_id
1 'polypeptide(L)'
;MTFAKIIRELFTRCIESTRILQEDQEFGEVLRSALTKIPETSIGKHGQIQEWSNDYDELEPGHRHISHLFALHPGTQITLQSTPDLAKAARVTLDRRLEHGGGHTGWSRAWILNMWARLEESELAHDNIVELLRSSTLL
;
A
#
# COMPACT_ATOMS: atom_id res chain seq x y z
N MET A 1 5.96 5.83 8.42
CA MET A 1 4.53 5.49 8.30
C MET A 1 4.27 4.08 7.76
N THR A 2 5.17 3.46 7.01
CA THR A 2 5.00 2.07 6.49
C THR A 2 4.55 1.03 7.53
N PHE A 3 5.24 0.91 8.67
CA PHE A 3 4.89 -0.06 9.71
C PHE A 3 3.52 0.18 10.34
N ALA A 4 3.08 1.44 10.41
CA ALA A 4 1.76 1.79 10.95
C ALA A 4 0.62 1.14 10.17
N LYS A 5 0.78 1.02 8.84
CA LYS A 5 -0.21 0.41 7.94
C LYS A 5 -0.32 -1.09 8.17
N ILE A 6 0.80 -1.77 8.39
CA ILE A 6 0.82 -3.21 8.71
C ILE A 6 0.18 -3.47 10.07
N ILE A 7 0.55 -2.69 11.10
CA ILE A 7 -0.02 -2.84 12.45
C ILE A 7 -1.52 -2.57 12.43
N ARG A 8 -1.97 -1.52 11.72
CA ARG A 8 -3.40 -1.22 11.58
C ARG A 8 -4.16 -2.37 10.92
N GLU A 9 -3.63 -2.95 9.84
CA GLU A 9 -4.24 -4.13 9.21
C GLU A 9 -4.32 -5.29 10.20
N LEU A 10 -3.20 -5.64 10.84
CA LEU A 10 -3.13 -6.74 11.80
C LEU A 10 -4.15 -6.59 12.93
N PHE A 11 -4.18 -5.43 13.57
CA PHE A 11 -5.07 -5.17 14.69
C PHE A 11 -6.53 -5.21 14.25
N THR A 12 -6.85 -4.64 13.09
CA THR A 12 -8.21 -4.70 12.52
C THR A 12 -8.64 -6.15 12.26
N ARG A 13 -7.74 -7.00 11.74
CA ARG A 13 -8.02 -8.42 11.53
C ARG A 13 -8.19 -9.19 12.83
N CYS A 14 -7.34 -8.97 13.82
CA CYS A 14 -7.50 -9.59 15.14
C CYS A 14 -8.82 -9.19 15.78
N ILE A 15 -9.16 -7.90 15.77
CA ILE A 15 -10.44 -7.39 16.26
C ILE A 15 -11.61 -8.09 15.57
N GLU A 16 -11.58 -8.20 14.24
CA GLU A 16 -12.64 -8.86 13.50
C GLU A 16 -12.73 -10.36 13.85
N SER A 17 -11.61 -11.04 14.05
CA SER A 17 -11.58 -12.42 14.54
C SER A 17 -12.23 -12.57 15.92
N THR A 18 -11.98 -11.66 16.87
CA THR A 18 -12.65 -11.70 18.20
C THR A 18 -14.16 -11.63 18.07
N ARG A 19 -14.65 -10.82 17.12
CA ARG A 19 -16.09 -10.66 16.85
C ARG A 19 -16.71 -11.91 16.23
N ILE A 20 -16.02 -12.53 15.28
CA ILE A 20 -16.49 -13.72 14.56
C ILE A 20 -16.49 -14.95 15.47
N LEU A 21 -15.40 -15.17 16.19
CA LEU A 21 -15.23 -16.33 17.08
C LEU A 21 -15.98 -16.19 18.39
N GLN A 22 -16.38 -14.97 18.76
CA GLN A 22 -16.99 -14.65 20.04
C GLN A 22 -16.06 -14.97 21.24
N GLU A 23 -14.76 -14.79 21.04
CA GLU A 23 -13.71 -14.99 22.05
C GLU A 23 -12.81 -13.75 22.17
N ASP A 24 -12.09 -13.62 23.28
CA ASP A 24 -11.06 -12.59 23.50
C ASP A 24 -11.54 -11.13 23.36
N GLN A 25 -12.78 -10.81 23.75
CA GLN A 25 -13.34 -9.46 23.60
C GLN A 25 -12.55 -8.39 24.35
N GLU A 26 -12.03 -8.72 25.54
CA GLU A 26 -11.18 -7.80 26.31
C GLU A 26 -9.90 -7.44 25.55
N PHE A 27 -9.24 -8.42 24.93
CA PHE A 27 -8.10 -8.18 24.06
C PHE A 27 -8.49 -7.34 22.83
N GLY A 28 -9.68 -7.59 22.25
CA GLY A 28 -10.24 -6.75 21.20
C GLY A 28 -10.35 -5.27 21.59
N GLU A 29 -10.76 -4.96 22.81
CA GLU A 29 -10.81 -3.57 23.31
C GLU A 29 -9.43 -2.95 23.51
N VAL A 30 -8.44 -3.73 23.96
CA VAL A 30 -7.04 -3.30 24.04
C VAL A 30 -6.53 -2.90 22.65
N LEU A 31 -6.80 -3.73 21.63
CA LEU A 31 -6.40 -3.45 20.25
C LEU A 31 -7.12 -2.22 19.68
N ARG A 32 -8.43 -2.07 19.93
CA ARG A 32 -9.20 -0.87 19.52
C ARG A 32 -8.60 0.40 20.12
N SER A 33 -8.27 0.36 21.41
CA SER A 33 -7.63 1.49 22.10
C SER A 33 -6.25 1.79 21.53
N ALA A 34 -5.46 0.77 21.17
CA ALA A 34 -4.15 0.94 20.55
C ALA A 34 -4.24 1.56 19.14
N LEU A 35 -5.24 1.17 18.34
CA LEU A 35 -5.47 1.71 16.98
C LEU A 35 -5.63 3.23 16.95
N THR A 36 -6.22 3.83 17.99
CA THR A 36 -6.41 5.29 18.10
C THR A 36 -5.10 6.06 18.21
N LYS A 37 -4.02 5.39 18.62
CA LYS A 37 -2.68 5.97 18.79
C LYS A 37 -1.80 5.81 17.55
N ILE A 38 -2.24 5.00 16.58
CA ILE A 38 -1.50 4.79 15.33
C ILE A 38 -1.84 5.95 14.39
N PRO A 39 -0.84 6.62 13.78
CA PRO A 39 -1.08 7.67 12.80
C PRO A 39 -1.89 7.18 11.60
N GLU A 40 -2.69 8.08 11.03
CA GLU A 40 -3.41 7.83 9.78
C GLU A 40 -2.48 7.94 8.56
N THR A 41 -2.99 7.51 7.40
CA THR A 41 -2.27 7.68 6.15
C THR A 41 -2.49 9.09 5.62
N SER A 42 -1.40 9.79 5.38
CA SER A 42 -1.37 11.18 4.91
C SER A 42 -0.93 11.29 3.45
N ILE A 43 -1.40 12.35 2.80
CA ILE A 43 -1.01 12.76 1.44
C ILE A 43 0.07 13.84 1.56
N GLY A 44 1.16 13.69 0.82
CA GLY A 44 2.28 14.61 0.79
C GLY A 44 2.11 15.75 -0.21
N LYS A 45 3.08 16.66 -0.23
CA LYS A 45 3.12 17.88 -1.07
C LYS A 45 3.11 17.61 -2.57
N HIS A 46 3.49 16.42 -3.01
CA HIS A 46 3.42 16.02 -4.42
C HIS A 46 2.13 15.25 -4.75
N GLY A 47 1.17 15.18 -3.82
CA GLY A 47 -0.06 14.41 -3.98
C GLY A 47 0.15 12.90 -3.80
N GLN A 48 1.31 12.46 -3.32
CA GLN A 48 1.69 11.06 -3.12
C GLN A 48 1.33 10.59 -1.70
N ILE A 49 1.21 9.27 -1.49
CA ILE A 49 1.13 8.70 -0.14
C ILE A 49 2.46 8.91 0.58
N GLN A 50 2.42 9.48 1.79
CA GLN A 50 3.63 9.68 2.59
C GLN A 50 4.21 8.34 3.07
N GLU A 51 5.52 8.19 2.91
CA GLU A 51 6.28 7.04 3.40
C GLU A 51 6.66 7.18 4.88
N TRP A 52 7.03 8.39 5.29
CA TRP A 52 7.40 8.77 6.64
C TRP A 52 6.32 9.65 7.29
N SER A 53 6.43 9.88 8.59
CA SER A 53 5.47 10.72 9.33
C SER A 53 5.53 12.20 8.97
N ASN A 54 6.70 12.65 8.51
CA ASN A 54 6.89 13.99 7.96
C ASN A 54 7.05 13.89 6.45
N ASP A 55 6.70 14.96 5.76
CA ASP A 55 6.73 15.06 4.31
C ASP A 55 8.15 15.33 3.78
N TYR A 56 9.02 14.33 3.91
CA TYR A 56 10.38 14.38 3.37
C TYR A 56 10.38 14.16 1.86
N ASP A 57 11.34 14.78 1.20
CA ASP A 57 11.69 14.43 -0.18
C ASP A 57 12.29 13.02 -0.22
N GLU A 58 11.97 12.28 -1.28
CA GLU A 58 12.50 10.93 -1.48
C GLU A 58 13.96 10.98 -1.95
N LEU A 59 14.84 10.25 -1.27
CA LEU A 59 16.24 10.15 -1.67
C LEU A 59 16.41 9.38 -2.99
N GLU A 60 15.59 8.35 -3.18
CA GLU A 60 15.57 7.50 -4.37
C GLU A 60 14.14 7.39 -4.93
N PRO A 61 13.68 8.33 -5.76
CA PRO A 61 12.32 8.30 -6.31
C PRO A 61 12.01 7.03 -7.11
N GLY A 62 13.03 6.39 -7.71
CA GLY A 62 12.93 5.12 -8.44
C GLY A 62 13.12 3.86 -7.60
N HIS A 63 13.11 3.96 -6.26
CA HIS A 63 13.42 2.83 -5.39
C HIS A 63 12.54 1.60 -5.67
N ARG A 64 13.10 0.40 -5.63
CA ARG A 64 12.35 -0.83 -5.98
C ARG A 64 11.26 -1.22 -4.97
N HIS A 65 11.35 -0.74 -3.72
CA HIS A 65 10.32 -0.97 -2.70
C HIS A 65 9.30 0.17 -2.68
N ILE A 66 8.03 -0.17 -2.53
CA ILE A 66 6.91 0.78 -2.35
C ILE A 66 6.12 0.40 -1.10
N SER A 67 6.84 0.13 -0.01
CA SER A 67 6.28 -0.50 1.20
C SER A 67 5.17 0.35 1.83
N HIS A 68 5.22 1.67 1.67
CA HIS A 68 4.18 2.58 2.15
C HIS A 68 2.84 2.47 1.41
N LEU A 69 2.77 1.72 0.30
CA LEU A 69 1.53 1.30 -0.35
C LEU A 69 1.04 -0.09 0.09
N PHE A 70 1.59 -0.68 1.16
CA PHE A 70 1.03 -1.91 1.76
C PHE A 70 -0.48 -1.79 2.02
N ALA A 71 -0.93 -0.60 2.44
CA ALA A 71 -2.34 -0.28 2.70
C ALA A 71 -3.25 -0.45 1.47
N LEU A 72 -2.71 -0.31 0.25
CA LEU A 72 -3.40 -0.58 -1.01
C LEU A 72 -3.29 -2.06 -1.40
N HIS A 73 -2.09 -2.64 -1.32
CA HIS A 73 -1.88 -4.06 -1.58
C HIS A 73 -0.66 -4.62 -0.81
N PRO A 74 -0.80 -5.76 -0.10
CA PRO A 74 -1.97 -6.63 -0.03
C PRO A 74 -3.05 -6.19 0.98
N GLY A 75 -2.87 -5.06 1.66
CA GLY A 75 -3.82 -4.51 2.63
C GLY A 75 -5.17 -4.12 2.02
N THR A 76 -6.05 -3.62 2.89
CA THR A 76 -7.43 -3.24 2.51
C THR A 76 -7.83 -1.86 3.01
N GLN A 77 -6.86 -1.08 3.50
CA GLN A 77 -7.07 0.26 4.05
C GLN A 77 -7.26 1.32 2.98
N ILE A 78 -6.72 1.12 1.77
CA ILE A 78 -6.91 2.02 0.62
C ILE A 78 -7.75 1.29 -0.42
N THR A 79 -8.94 1.83 -0.71
CA THR A 79 -9.84 1.37 -1.76
C THR A 79 -10.42 2.56 -2.53
N LEU A 80 -10.83 2.33 -3.79
CA LEU A 80 -11.48 3.36 -4.60
C LEU A 80 -12.81 3.83 -3.99
N GLN A 81 -13.53 2.92 -3.36
CA GLN A 81 -14.87 3.16 -2.84
C GLN A 81 -14.85 3.86 -1.48
N SER A 82 -13.96 3.44 -0.57
CA SER A 82 -13.96 3.93 0.81
C SER A 82 -12.99 5.09 1.04
N THR A 83 -11.91 5.17 0.26
CA THR A 83 -10.86 6.18 0.44
C THR A 83 -10.37 6.73 -0.92
N PRO A 84 -11.25 7.37 -1.71
CA PRO A 84 -10.93 7.79 -3.08
C PRO A 84 -9.72 8.73 -3.15
N ASP A 85 -9.55 9.64 -2.19
CA ASP A 85 -8.40 10.56 -2.17
C ASP A 85 -7.08 9.83 -1.91
N LEU A 86 -7.07 8.83 -1.03
CA LEU A 86 -5.90 7.99 -0.80
C LEU A 86 -5.62 7.07 -1.99
N ALA A 87 -6.66 6.59 -2.69
CA ALA A 87 -6.48 5.81 -3.91
C ALA A 87 -5.85 6.66 -5.02
N LYS A 88 -6.31 7.90 -5.20
CA LYS A 88 -5.69 8.88 -6.10
C LYS A 88 -4.24 9.17 -5.71
N ALA A 89 -3.95 9.34 -4.42
CA ALA A 89 -2.58 9.55 -3.97
C ALA A 89 -1.69 8.33 -4.16
N ALA A 90 -2.24 7.12 -4.02
CA ALA A 90 -1.51 5.88 -4.28
C ALA A 90 -1.16 5.72 -5.77
N ARG A 91 -2.07 6.13 -6.66
CA ARG A 91 -1.79 6.24 -8.10
C ARG A 91 -0.61 7.17 -8.36
N VAL A 92 -0.63 8.39 -7.79
CA VAL A 92 0.46 9.36 -7.92
C VAL A 92 1.79 8.78 -7.40
N THR A 93 1.77 8.04 -6.29
CA THR A 93 2.96 7.34 -5.79
C THR A 93 3.52 6.35 -6.81
N LEU A 94 2.66 5.56 -7.47
CA LEU A 94 3.09 4.58 -8.48
C LEU A 94 3.66 5.24 -9.72
N ASP A 95 2.99 6.28 -10.23
CA ASP A 95 3.46 7.05 -11.40
C ASP A 95 4.86 7.60 -11.14
N ARG A 96 5.04 8.29 -10.01
CA ARG A 96 6.34 8.85 -9.61
C ARG A 96 7.41 7.77 -9.53
N ARG A 97 7.08 6.59 -9.00
CA ARG A 97 8.02 5.47 -8.88
C ARG A 97 8.48 4.98 -10.25
N LEU A 98 7.54 4.79 -11.17
CA LEU A 98 7.81 4.27 -12.52
C LEU A 98 8.54 5.29 -13.40
N GLU A 99 8.16 6.57 -13.32
CA GLU A 99 8.85 7.68 -14.04
C GLU A 99 10.34 7.76 -13.70
N HIS A 100 10.74 7.33 -12.50
CA HIS A 100 12.13 7.34 -12.03
C HIS A 100 12.82 5.98 -12.11
N GLY A 101 12.27 5.02 -12.88
CA GLY A 101 12.92 3.73 -13.14
C GLY A 101 12.62 2.61 -12.13
N GLY A 102 11.58 2.78 -11.30
CA GLY A 102 11.09 1.73 -10.41
C GLY A 102 10.51 0.53 -11.17
N GLY A 103 10.29 -0.60 -10.45
CA GLY A 103 9.73 -1.81 -11.05
C GLY A 103 10.72 -2.61 -11.93
N HIS A 104 12.03 -2.36 -11.80
CA HIS A 104 13.04 -3.03 -12.62
C HIS A 104 13.35 -4.48 -12.18
N THR A 105 12.94 -4.91 -10.98
CA THR A 105 13.04 -6.31 -10.55
C THR A 105 11.71 -7.04 -10.73
N GLY A 106 11.76 -8.35 -10.98
CA GLY A 106 10.54 -9.14 -11.20
C GLY A 106 9.55 -9.07 -10.04
N TRP A 107 10.00 -9.19 -8.79
CA TRP A 107 9.10 -9.07 -7.64
C TRP A 107 8.51 -7.67 -7.49
N SER A 108 9.28 -6.62 -7.79
CA SER A 108 8.81 -5.22 -7.66
C SER A 108 7.74 -4.93 -8.70
N ARG A 109 7.97 -5.38 -9.94
CA ARG A 109 6.99 -5.27 -11.03
C ARG A 109 5.72 -6.07 -10.76
N ALA A 110 5.85 -7.30 -10.27
CA ALA A 110 4.71 -8.11 -9.86
C ALA A 110 3.90 -7.45 -8.73
N TRP A 111 4.56 -6.73 -7.82
CA TRP A 111 3.86 -5.98 -6.78
C TRP A 111 3.12 -4.76 -7.33
N ILE A 112 3.77 -3.97 -8.20
CA ILE A 112 3.17 -2.81 -8.89
C ILE A 112 1.95 -3.24 -9.72
N LEU A 113 2.04 -4.37 -10.42
CA LEU A 113 0.93 -5.01 -11.13
C LEU A 113 -0.30 -5.18 -10.22
N ASN A 114 -0.12 -5.76 -9.03
CA ASN A 114 -1.22 -5.98 -8.10
C ASN A 114 -1.81 -4.65 -7.58
N MET A 115 -0.98 -3.62 -7.44
CA MET A 115 -1.44 -2.28 -7.06
C MET A 115 -2.28 -1.65 -8.18
N TRP A 116 -1.89 -1.78 -9.45
CA TRP A 116 -2.70 -1.33 -10.58
C TRP A 116 -4.03 -2.05 -10.66
N ALA A 117 -4.04 -3.36 -10.44
CA ALA A 117 -5.27 -4.14 -10.38
C ALA A 117 -6.20 -3.67 -9.25
N ARG A 118 -5.67 -3.30 -8.08
CA ARG A 118 -6.45 -2.74 -6.96
C ARG A 118 -6.97 -1.33 -7.21
N LEU A 119 -6.38 -0.59 -8.14
CA LEU A 119 -6.83 0.72 -8.59
C LEU A 119 -7.74 0.64 -9.82
N GLU A 120 -8.12 -0.56 -10.27
CA GLU A 120 -8.95 -0.80 -11.45
C GLU A 120 -8.35 -0.23 -12.76
N GLU A 121 -7.02 -0.07 -12.79
CA GLU A 121 -6.26 0.43 -13.95
C GLU A 121 -5.83 -0.76 -14.83
N SER A 122 -6.78 -1.33 -15.58
CA SER A 122 -6.59 -2.60 -16.30
C SER A 122 -5.47 -2.57 -17.33
N GLU A 123 -5.32 -1.47 -18.07
CA GLU A 123 -4.28 -1.33 -19.10
C GLU A 123 -2.88 -1.29 -18.46
N LEU A 124 -2.70 -0.52 -17.38
CA LEU A 124 -1.44 -0.44 -16.64
C LEU A 124 -1.08 -1.77 -15.97
N ALA A 125 -2.08 -2.50 -15.46
CA ALA A 125 -1.87 -3.84 -14.97
C ALA A 125 -1.39 -4.77 -16.09
N HIS A 126 -2.09 -4.79 -17.23
CA HIS A 126 -1.69 -5.59 -18.39
C HIS A 126 -0.26 -5.30 -18.84
N ASP A 127 0.12 -4.03 -18.97
CA ASP A 127 1.47 -3.64 -19.40
C ASP A 127 2.55 -4.11 -18.44
N ASN A 128 2.27 -4.10 -17.13
CA ASN A 128 3.20 -4.63 -16.13
C ASN A 128 3.33 -6.16 -16.22
N ILE A 129 2.28 -6.90 -16.61
CA ILE A 129 2.39 -8.35 -16.89
C ILE A 129 3.28 -8.59 -18.10
N VAL A 130 3.04 -7.87 -19.20
CA VAL A 130 3.82 -8.02 -20.44
C VAL A 130 5.30 -7.75 -20.17
N GLU A 131 5.60 -6.68 -19.46
CA GLU A 131 6.98 -6.31 -19.16
C GLU A 131 7.64 -7.26 -18.16
N LEU A 132 6.90 -7.77 -17.17
CA LEU A 132 7.37 -8.81 -16.26
C LEU A 132 7.84 -10.05 -17.02
N LEU A 133 7.05 -10.52 -17.99
CA LEU A 133 7.36 -11.70 -18.80
C LEU A 133 8.46 -11.44 -19.84
N ARG A 134 8.63 -10.19 -20.27
CA ARG A 134 9.64 -9.83 -21.29
C ARG A 134 11.04 -9.67 -20.71
N SER A 135 11.17 -9.00 -19.57
CA SER A 135 12.46 -8.51 -19.07
C SER A 135 12.81 -8.93 -17.65
N SER A 136 11.89 -9.59 -16.94
CA SER A 136 12.02 -9.80 -15.49
C SER A 136 11.88 -11.25 -15.05
N THR A 137 11.88 -12.20 -15.98
CA THR A 137 12.03 -13.64 -15.72
C THR A 137 13.48 -14.05 -15.95
N LEU A 138 14.03 -14.93 -15.09
CA LEU A 138 15.31 -15.57 -15.35
C LEU A 138 15.19 -16.39 -16.65
N LEU A 139 15.95 -16.02 -17.68
CA LEU A 139 16.29 -16.91 -18.79
C LEU A 139 17.53 -17.72 -18.41
#